data_AF-A0A453G275-F1
#
_entry.id   AF-A0A453G275-F1
#
_cell.length_a   1.000
_cell.length_b   1.000
_cell.length_c   1.000
_cell.angle_alpha   90.00
_cell.angle_beta   90.00
_cell.angle_gamma   90.00
#
_symmetry.space_group_name_H-M   'P 1'
#
loop_
_entity.id
_entity.type
_entity.pdbx_description
1 polymer ?
#
loop_
_entity_poly.entity_id
_entity_poly.type
_entity_poly.pdbx_seq_one_letter_code
_entity_poly.pdbx_strand_id
1 'polypeptide(L)'
;MGLTFGILQGHVFKTESNCVAFLVNFDKHKTSNIQFGEASFQLAPKSISILSSCRRVVFETAKVSQLPSILQRLKTSRDCFVYQFYFWQINAQHGLRTAQVVQYLNNVDSWKVFKEPIPLAINNSTHIGNRLFEHLSTTKDETDYLWYLTR
;
A
#
# COMPACT_ATOMS: atom_id res chain seq x y z
N MET A 1 -6.92 21.39 2.46
CA MET A 1 -6.27 22.31 3.41
C MET A 1 -5.39 21.47 4.32
N GLY A 2 -4.07 21.63 4.25
CA GLY A 2 -3.12 20.90 5.09
C GLY A 2 -2.74 21.73 6.31
N LEU A 3 -2.70 21.12 7.49
CA LEU A 3 -2.12 21.73 8.68
C LEU A 3 -0.74 21.09 8.90
N THR A 4 0.32 21.85 8.68
CA THR A 4 1.70 21.43 8.95
C THR A 4 2.17 22.06 10.25
N PHE A 5 2.28 21.25 11.30
CA PHE A 5 2.95 21.61 12.55
C PHE A 5 4.18 20.71 12.71
N GLY A 6 5.22 20.97 11.90
CA GLY A 6 6.50 20.25 11.97
C GLY A 6 6.39 18.73 11.73
N ILE A 7 6.62 17.93 12.77
CA ILE A 7 6.62 16.44 12.79
C ILE A 7 5.22 15.82 12.66
N LEU A 8 4.16 16.63 12.67
CA LEU A 8 2.78 16.19 12.48
C LEU A 8 2.21 16.74 11.18
N GLN A 9 1.52 15.89 10.43
CA GLN A 9 0.79 16.27 9.23
C GLN A 9 -0.62 15.69 9.23
N GLY A 10 -1.56 16.46 8.69
CA GLY A 10 -2.94 16.03 8.50
C GLY A 10 -3.38 16.22 7.04
N HIS A 11 -3.88 15.16 6.42
CA HIS A 11 -4.52 15.20 5.11
C HIS A 11 -6.00 14.88 5.24
N VAL A 12 -6.85 15.83 4.85
CA VAL A 12 -8.31 15.70 4.99
C VAL A 12 -8.94 15.66 3.62
N PHE A 13 -9.74 14.62 3.39
CA PHE A 13 -10.54 14.41 2.19
C PHE A 13 -12.01 14.46 2.60
N LYS A 14 -12.73 15.45 2.09
CA LYS A 14 -14.13 15.69 2.44
C LYS A 14 -14.96 15.89 1.18
N THR A 15 -16.12 15.26 1.14
CA THR A 15 -17.22 15.54 0.22
C THR A 15 -18.38 16.20 0.99
N GLU A 16 -19.50 16.49 0.33
CA GLU A 16 -20.68 17.06 0.99
C GLU A 16 -21.20 16.18 2.15
N SER A 17 -21.12 14.86 2.02
CA SER A 17 -21.64 13.89 3.00
C SER A 17 -20.57 13.09 3.76
N ASN A 18 -19.35 12.97 3.23
CA ASN A 18 -18.32 12.07 3.79
C ASN A 18 -17.04 12.83 4.15
N CYS A 19 -16.33 12.35 5.17
CA CYS A 19 -15.05 12.91 5.59
C CYS A 19 -14.10 11.80 6.01
N VAL A 20 -12.88 11.82 5.50
CA VAL A 20 -11.78 10.93 5.89
C VAL A 20 -10.55 11.79 6.16
N ALA A 21 -9.84 11.50 7.24
CA ALA A 21 -8.58 12.18 7.56
C ALA A 21 -7.46 11.17 7.81
N PHE A 22 -6.28 11.51 7.32
CA PHE A 22 -5.03 10.81 7.58
C PHE A 22 -4.17 11.70 8.46
N LEU A 23 -3.89 11.25 9.67
CA LEU A 23 -3.03 11.95 10.62
C LEU A 23 -1.70 11.20 10.71
N VAL A 24 -0.62 11.89 10.40
CA VAL A 24 0.73 11.32 10.30
C VAL A 24 1.58 11.89 11.42
N ASN A 25 2.22 10.99 12.16
CA ASN A 25 3.27 11.34 13.11
C ASN A 25 4.61 10.86 12.58
N PHE A 26 5.48 11.79 12.17
CA PHE A 26 6.82 11.49 11.67
C PHE A 26 7.85 11.30 12.79
N ASP A 27 7.51 11.58 14.04
CA ASP A 27 8.40 11.37 15.17
C ASP A 27 8.72 9.88 15.32
N LYS A 28 10.00 9.52 15.35
CA LYS A 28 10.45 8.13 15.43
C LYS A 28 10.24 7.50 16.81
N HIS A 29 10.12 8.32 17.85
CA HIS A 29 10.20 7.85 19.24
C HIS A 29 9.05 8.35 20.12
N LYS A 30 8.40 9.45 19.76
CA LYS A 30 7.43 10.12 20.61
C LYS A 30 6.00 9.92 20.12
N THR A 31 5.14 9.50 21.04
CA THR A 31 3.69 9.58 20.86
C THR A 31 3.26 11.03 20.91
N SER A 32 2.54 11.46 19.90
CA SER A 32 2.11 12.85 19.73
C SER A 32 0.61 12.97 19.97
N ASN A 33 0.22 14.02 20.70
CA ASN A 33 -1.18 14.31 20.96
C ASN A 33 -1.61 15.46 20.04
N ILE A 34 -2.54 15.20 19.14
CA ILE A 34 -3.04 16.18 18.17
C ILE A 34 -4.50 16.53 18.46
N GLN A 35 -4.82 17.80 18.42
CA GLN A 35 -6.19 18.29 18.40
C GLN A 35 -6.62 18.40 16.94
N PHE A 36 -7.66 17.66 16.56
CA PHE A 36 -8.20 17.65 15.20
C PHE A 36 -9.73 17.78 15.25
N GLY A 37 -10.22 18.97 14.91
CA GLY A 37 -11.62 19.35 15.17
C GLY A 37 -11.85 19.54 16.67
N GLU A 38 -12.94 18.97 17.19
CA GLU A 38 -13.28 19.00 18.63
C GLU A 38 -12.65 17.82 19.41
N ALA A 39 -11.98 16.90 18.73
CA ALA A 39 -11.43 15.69 19.32
C ALA A 39 -9.89 15.75 19.42
N SER A 40 -9.34 15.07 20.42
CA SER A 40 -7.90 14.85 20.57
C SER A 40 -7.54 13.40 20.28
N PHE A 41 -6.44 13.20 19.55
CA PHE A 41 -5.96 11.88 19.15
C PHE A 41 -4.50 11.69 19.56
N GLN A 42 -4.21 10.52 20.13
CA GLN A 42 -2.86 10.07 20.40
C GLN A 42 -2.36 9.24 19.23
N LEU A 43 -1.33 9.76 18.55
CA LEU A 43 -0.66 9.11 17.42
C LEU A 43 0.62 8.46 17.90
N ALA A 44 0.76 7.16 17.69
CA ALA A 44 1.99 6.44 17.97
C ALA A 44 3.17 7.02 17.15
N PRO A 45 4.43 6.80 17.58
CA PRO A 45 5.60 7.20 16.81
C PRO A 45 5.58 6.55 15.41
N LYS A 46 6.02 7.30 14.39
CA LYS A 46 6.18 6.85 13.00
C LYS A 46 4.95 6.11 12.46
N SER A 47 3.78 6.71 12.68
CA SER A 47 2.50 6.09 12.39
C SER A 47 1.63 6.96 11.50
N ILE A 48 0.66 6.30 10.86
CA ILE A 48 -0.45 6.94 10.15
C ILE A 48 -1.73 6.42 10.79
N SER A 49 -2.55 7.32 11.31
CA SER A 49 -3.90 7.04 11.80
C SER A 49 -4.94 7.48 10.78
N ILE A 50 -5.88 6.58 10.47
CA ILE A 50 -6.95 6.80 9.51
C ILE A 50 -8.25 7.02 10.29
N LEU A 51 -8.87 8.18 10.10
CA LEU A 51 -10.11 8.57 10.75
C LEU A 51 -11.29 8.42 9.80
N SER A 52 -12.26 7.61 10.22
CA SER A 52 -13.60 7.59 9.61
C SER A 52 -14.42 8.79 10.09
N SER A 53 -15.17 9.39 9.17
CA SER A 53 -15.99 10.60 9.41
C SER A 53 -15.21 11.74 10.07
N CYS A 54 -13.87 11.76 9.94
CA CYS A 54 -12.97 12.72 10.59
C CYS A 54 -13.11 12.79 12.13
N ARG A 55 -13.68 11.77 12.77
CA ARG A 55 -13.99 11.77 14.23
C ARG A 55 -13.47 10.53 14.96
N ARG A 56 -13.35 9.37 14.30
CA ARG A 56 -12.96 8.11 14.94
C ARG A 56 -11.81 7.45 14.18
N VAL A 57 -10.72 7.17 14.86
CA VAL A 57 -9.61 6.36 14.34
C VAL A 57 -10.11 4.92 14.14
N VAL A 58 -10.11 4.45 12.90
CA VAL A 58 -10.53 3.08 12.54
C VAL A 58 -9.34 2.16 12.27
N PHE A 59 -8.18 2.74 11.99
CA PHE A 59 -6.95 2.01 11.75
C PHE A 59 -5.75 2.89 12.08
N GLU A 60 -4.70 2.28 12.60
CA GLU A 60 -3.42 2.93 12.86
C GLU A 60 -2.28 1.96 12.52
N THR A 61 -1.34 2.39 11.68
CA THR A 61 -0.28 1.50 11.16
C THR A 61 0.65 0.93 12.23
N ALA A 62 0.80 1.63 13.36
CA ALA A 62 1.63 1.19 14.48
C ALA A 62 0.87 0.31 15.50
N LYS A 63 -0.45 0.22 15.42
CA LYS A 63 -1.26 -0.64 16.27
C LYS A 63 -1.68 -1.87 15.49
N VAL A 64 -0.87 -2.91 15.56
CA VAL A 64 -1.25 -4.22 15.06
C VAL A 64 -2.23 -4.82 16.07
N SER A 65 -3.48 -5.05 15.66
CA SER A 65 -4.43 -5.88 16.41
C SER A 65 -3.95 -7.33 16.33
N GLN A 66 -2.95 -7.69 17.14
CA GLN A 66 -2.58 -9.08 17.34
C GLN A 66 -3.59 -9.71 18.30
N LEU A 67 -4.11 -10.89 17.96
CA LEU A 67 -4.90 -11.69 18.90
C LEU A 67 -4.11 -11.95 20.19
N PRO A 68 -4.77 -12.11 21.35
CA PRO A 68 -4.10 -12.47 22.59
C PRO A 68 -3.28 -13.74 22.41
N SER A 69 -2.04 -13.68 22.87
CA SER A 69 -0.99 -14.68 22.78
C SER A 69 -1.37 -16.04 23.40
N ILE A 70 -2.10 -16.88 22.67
CA ILE A 70 -2.23 -18.33 22.96
C ILE A 70 -1.44 -19.19 21.96
N LEU A 71 -0.90 -18.60 20.88
CA LEU A 71 0.01 -19.30 19.97
C LEU A 71 1.37 -18.61 19.96
N GLN A 72 2.18 -18.86 20.99
CA GLN A 72 3.62 -18.62 20.87
C GLN A 72 4.22 -19.64 19.90
N ARG A 73 4.84 -19.09 18.84
CA ARG A 73 5.91 -19.66 18.00
C ARG A 73 5.78 -21.13 17.59
N LEU A 74 5.34 -21.32 16.35
CA LEU A 74 6.04 -22.24 15.46
C LEU A 74 6.73 -21.41 14.38
N LYS A 75 8.05 -21.24 14.52
CA LYS A 75 8.90 -20.77 13.43
C LYS A 75 8.91 -21.87 12.37
N THR A 76 8.41 -21.60 11.18
CA THR A 76 8.76 -22.40 9.99
C THR A 76 9.15 -21.47 8.85
N SER A 77 10.29 -21.80 8.27
CA SER A 77 10.92 -21.16 7.13
C SER A 77 10.05 -21.29 5.87
N ARG A 78 9.94 -20.19 5.11
CA ARG A 78 9.24 -19.96 3.83
C ARG A 78 7.83 -19.36 3.96
N ASP A 79 7.82 -18.03 3.98
CA ASP A 79 6.64 -17.17 4.10
C ASP A 79 5.70 -17.22 2.90
N CYS A 80 4.46 -17.66 3.14
CA CYS A 80 3.26 -17.05 2.56
C CYS A 80 2.18 -17.05 3.65
N PHE A 81 2.04 -15.91 4.33
CA PHE A 81 0.97 -15.69 5.31
C PHE A 81 -0.33 -15.40 4.56
N VAL A 82 -1.24 -16.38 4.50
CA VAL A 82 -2.63 -16.13 4.09
C VAL A 82 -3.40 -15.71 5.33
N TYR A 83 -3.52 -14.41 5.57
CA TYR A 83 -4.51 -13.89 6.51
C TYR A 83 -5.89 -13.91 5.84
N GLN A 84 -6.92 -14.40 6.55
CA GLN A 84 -8.31 -14.12 6.15
C GLN A 84 -8.58 -12.62 6.35
N PHE A 85 -8.67 -11.89 5.24
CA PHE A 85 -9.04 -10.47 5.21
C PHE A 85 -10.57 -10.33 5.20
N TYR A 86 -11.14 -9.66 6.20
CA TYR A 86 -12.42 -8.98 6.01
C TYR A 86 -12.18 -7.80 5.07
N PHE A 87 -12.53 -7.97 3.79
CA PHE A 87 -12.47 -6.90 2.79
C PHE A 87 -13.48 -5.80 3.14
N TRP A 88 -13.01 -4.65 3.61
CA TRP A 88 -13.77 -3.42 3.47
C TRP A 88 -13.60 -2.93 2.03
N GLN A 89 -14.69 -2.89 1.26
CA GLN A 89 -14.67 -2.30 -0.08
C GLN A 89 -14.44 -0.78 0.04
N ILE A 90 -13.36 -0.28 -0.54
CA ILE A 90 -13.11 1.16 -0.71
C ILE A 90 -13.33 1.48 -2.19
N ASN A 91 -14.39 2.24 -2.51
CA ASN A 91 -14.61 2.76 -3.86
C ASN A 91 -13.79 4.04 -4.05
N ALA A 92 -12.78 4.00 -4.93
CA ALA A 92 -12.06 5.18 -5.39
C ALA A 92 -12.76 5.77 -6.63
N GLN A 93 -12.95 7.11 -6.65
CA GLN A 93 -13.70 7.83 -7.69
C GLN A 93 -13.10 7.69 -9.11
N HIS A 94 -11.79 7.40 -9.22
CA HIS A 94 -11.10 7.14 -10.48
C HIS A 94 -10.26 5.86 -10.38
N GLY A 95 -10.92 4.75 -10.04
CA GLY A 95 -10.28 3.43 -9.95
C GLY A 95 -11.28 2.28 -10.17
N LEU A 96 -12.30 2.49 -11.01
CA LEU A 96 -13.32 1.48 -11.27
C LEU A 96 -12.75 0.41 -12.23
N ARG A 97 -11.82 -0.43 -11.74
CA ARG A 97 -11.64 -1.75 -12.35
C ARG A 97 -12.82 -2.60 -11.92
N THR A 98 -13.73 -2.82 -12.85
CA THR A 98 -14.85 -3.76 -12.72
C THR A 98 -14.30 -5.17 -12.54
N ALA A 99 -13.91 -5.54 -11.32
CA ALA A 99 -13.53 -6.90 -11.00
C ALA A 99 -14.80 -7.74 -10.88
N GLN A 100 -15.28 -8.27 -11.99
CA GLN A 100 -16.19 -9.41 -11.95
C GLN A 100 -15.37 -10.63 -11.53
N VAL A 101 -15.76 -11.30 -10.44
CA VAL A 101 -15.17 -12.58 -10.06
C VAL A 101 -15.62 -13.61 -11.09
N VAL A 102 -14.81 -13.77 -12.14
CA VAL A 102 -14.96 -14.86 -13.09
C VAL A 102 -14.24 -16.05 -12.45
N GLN A 103 -15.03 -16.90 -11.78
CA GLN A 103 -14.67 -18.21 -11.24
C GLN A 103 -14.07 -18.25 -9.83
N TYR A 104 -14.61 -19.16 -9.02
CA TYR A 104 -14.05 -19.56 -7.74
C TYR A 104 -12.87 -20.51 -8.01
N LEU A 105 -11.64 -20.04 -7.78
CA LEU A 105 -10.41 -20.82 -7.93
C LEU A 105 -10.21 -21.73 -6.69
N ASN A 106 -11.16 -22.63 -6.45
CA ASN A 106 -11.13 -23.57 -5.31
C ASN A 106 -10.29 -24.83 -5.59
N ASN A 107 -9.70 -24.94 -6.78
CA ASN A 107 -8.91 -26.12 -7.16
C ASN A 107 -7.44 -25.75 -7.39
N VAL A 108 -6.63 -25.94 -6.34
CA VAL A 108 -5.19 -25.64 -6.30
C VAL A 108 -4.42 -26.45 -7.36
N ASP A 109 -4.94 -27.61 -7.77
CA ASP A 109 -4.28 -28.52 -8.72
C ASP A 109 -4.39 -28.08 -10.20
N SER A 110 -5.13 -27.01 -10.49
CA SER A 110 -5.33 -26.50 -11.86
C SER A 110 -4.39 -25.37 -12.27
N TRP A 111 -3.64 -24.80 -11.31
CA TRP A 111 -2.72 -23.70 -11.59
C TRP A 111 -1.50 -24.19 -12.36
N LYS A 112 -1.22 -23.55 -13.49
CA LYS A 112 0.01 -23.74 -14.24
C LYS A 112 0.92 -22.53 -14.07
N VAL A 113 2.18 -22.78 -13.75
CA VAL A 113 3.19 -21.74 -13.62
C VAL A 113 3.97 -21.65 -14.93
N PHE A 114 3.99 -20.47 -15.53
CA PHE A 114 4.92 -20.14 -16.59
C PHE A 114 6.04 -19.29 -16.00
N LYS A 115 7.27 -19.80 -16.07
CA LYS A 115 8.45 -19.05 -15.64
C LYS A 115 8.99 -18.29 -16.84
N GLU A 116 8.82 -16.97 -16.84
CA GLU A 116 9.31 -16.12 -17.91
C GLU A 116 10.86 -16.21 -18.02
N PRO A 117 11.40 -16.36 -19.23
CA PRO A 117 12.84 -16.40 -19.44
C PRO A 117 13.45 -15.00 -19.28
N ILE A 118 14.68 -14.95 -18.77
CA ILE A 118 15.47 -13.71 -18.72
C ILE A 118 15.86 -13.34 -20.16
N PRO A 119 15.66 -12.09 -20.61
CA PRO A 119 16.02 -11.68 -21.96
C PRO A 119 17.55 -11.68 -22.14
N LEU A 120 18.05 -12.53 -23.05
CA LEU A 120 19.48 -12.65 -23.37
C LEU A 120 19.85 -12.07 -24.76
N ALA A 121 18.85 -11.71 -25.57
CA ALA A 121 19.03 -11.24 -26.94
C ALA A 121 19.24 -9.72 -27.00
N ILE A 122 20.48 -9.26 -26.75
CA ILE A 122 20.88 -7.84 -26.81
C ILE A 122 20.71 -7.26 -28.23
N ASN A 123 20.82 -8.08 -29.27
CA ASN A 123 20.72 -7.66 -30.67
C ASN A 123 19.29 -7.32 -31.13
N ASN A 124 18.28 -7.74 -30.37
CA ASN A 124 16.87 -7.49 -30.69
C ASN A 124 16.26 -6.40 -29.80
N SER A 125 17.07 -5.70 -28.98
CA SER A 125 16.54 -4.63 -28.13
C SER A 125 16.21 -3.40 -28.96
N THR A 126 15.05 -2.82 -28.69
CA THR A 126 14.53 -1.63 -29.39
C THR A 126 15.25 -0.34 -28.99
N HIS A 127 15.93 -0.34 -27.84
CA HIS A 127 16.62 0.83 -27.28
C HIS A 127 18.07 0.48 -26.94
N ILE A 128 19.00 0.98 -27.76
CA ILE A 128 20.45 0.84 -27.57
C ILE A 128 21.04 2.23 -27.40
N GLY A 129 21.87 2.41 -26.38
CA GLY A 129 22.58 3.67 -26.16
C GLY A 129 23.72 3.54 -25.16
N ASN A 130 24.67 4.46 -25.23
CA ASN A 130 25.84 4.52 -24.35
C ASN A 130 25.53 5.24 -23.01
N ARG A 131 24.24 5.34 -22.65
CA ARG A 131 23.76 6.02 -21.44
C ARG A 131 22.58 5.27 -20.87
N LEU A 132 22.32 5.51 -19.58
CA LEU A 132 21.10 5.01 -18.94
C LEU A 132 19.90 5.82 -19.45
N PHE A 133 18.86 5.11 -19.89
CA PHE A 133 17.58 5.69 -20.25
C PHE A 133 16.67 5.79 -19.02
N GLU A 134 15.86 6.84 -18.93
CA GLU A 134 14.89 7.01 -17.84
C GLU A 134 13.66 6.13 -18.10
N HIS A 135 13.07 5.58 -17.02
CA HIS A 135 12.05 4.54 -17.10
C HIS A 135 10.78 5.03 -17.80
N LEU A 136 10.15 6.10 -17.30
CA LEU A 136 8.84 6.56 -17.79
C LEU A 136 8.90 7.08 -19.23
N SER A 137 10.02 7.73 -19.58
CA SER A 137 10.33 8.20 -20.92
C SER A 137 10.50 7.05 -21.91
N THR A 138 11.00 5.90 -21.45
CA THR A 138 11.21 4.72 -22.28
C THR A 138 9.94 3.88 -22.43
N THR A 139 9.21 3.63 -21.34
CA THR A 139 8.02 2.77 -21.35
C THR A 139 6.73 3.51 -21.73
N LYS A 140 6.72 4.84 -21.68
CA LYS A 140 5.56 5.70 -22.03
C LYS A 140 4.27 5.31 -21.31
N ASP A 141 4.39 4.75 -20.10
CA ASP A 141 3.26 4.22 -19.32
C ASP A 141 2.49 3.08 -20.05
N GLU A 142 3.13 2.41 -21.02
CA GLU A 142 2.56 1.24 -21.69
C GLU A 142 2.85 -0.06 -20.92
N THR A 143 3.91 -0.10 -20.10
CA THR A 143 4.33 -1.26 -19.30
C THR A 143 5.06 -0.86 -18.01
N ASP A 144 4.91 -1.70 -16.98
CA ASP A 144 5.58 -1.56 -15.67
C ASP A 144 7.05 -2.05 -15.67
N TYR A 145 7.48 -2.75 -16.74
CA TYR A 145 8.76 -3.46 -16.78
C TYR A 145 9.71 -2.87 -17.82
N LEU A 146 10.93 -2.55 -17.39
CA LEU A 146 12.05 -2.17 -18.26
C LEU A 146 13.31 -2.95 -17.88
N TRP A 147 13.89 -3.67 -18.85
CA TRP A 147 15.13 -4.43 -18.67
C TRP A 147 16.35 -3.59 -19.07
N TYR A 148 17.30 -3.42 -18.14
CA TYR A 148 18.61 -2.83 -18.44
C TYR A 148 19.64 -3.94 -18.64
N LEU A 149 20.22 -4.00 -19.84
CA LEU A 149 21.21 -4.99 -20.23
C LEU A 149 22.52 -4.27 -20.59
N THR A 150 23.64 -4.72 -20.04
CA THR A 150 25.00 -4.31 -20.44
C THR A 150 25.80 -5.53 -20.87
N ARG A 151 26.78 -5.33 -21.74
CA ARG A 151 27.86 -6.31 -21.94
C ARG A 151 28.92 -6.16 -20.86
#